data_AF-V7G2U6-F1
#
_entry.id   AF-V7G2U6-F1
#
_cell.length_a   1.000
_cell.length_b   1.000
_cell.length_c   1.000
_cell.angle_alpha   90.00
_cell.angle_beta   90.00
_cell.angle_gamma   90.00
#
_symmetry.space_group_name_H-M   'P 1'
#
loop_
_entity.id
_entity.type
_entity.pdbx_description
1 polymer ?
#
loop_
_entity_poly.entity_id
_entity_poly.type
_entity_poly.pdbx_seq_one_letter_code
_entity_poly.pdbx_strand_id
1 'polypeptide(L)' 'MPVIYMSGDGADDWPSGVPNSLMITKPFVMPQIITGLATLLNTQGVYQLPASE' A
#
# COMPACT_ATOMS: atom_id res chain seq x y z
N MET A 1 -6.22 7.46 -3.30
CA MET A 1 -6.59 7.02 -1.93
C MET A 1 -5.67 5.90 -1.52
N PRO A 2 -5.04 5.92 -0.33
CA PRO A 2 -4.17 4.85 0.13
C PRO A 2 -4.98 3.61 0.50
N VAL A 3 -4.60 2.44 -0.03
CA VAL A 3 -5.28 1.17 0.25
C VAL A 3 -4.25 0.12 0.65
N ILE A 4 -4.48 -0.53 1.79
CA ILE A 4 -3.74 -1.70 2.24
C ILE A 4 -4.70 -2.88 2.29
N TYR A 5 -4.34 -3.94 1.58
CA TYR A 5 -4.98 -5.24 1.67
C TYR A 5 -4.21 -6.12 2.64
N MET A 6 -4.94 -6.99 3.33
CA MET A 6 -4.37 -7.87 4.35
C MET A 6 -4.91 -9.27 4.15
N SER A 7 -4.02 -10.24 3.95
CA SER A 7 -4.44 -11.63 3.76
C SER A 7 -3.90 -12.58 4.82
N GLY A 8 -4.73 -13.56 5.22
CA GLY A 8 -4.32 -14.68 6.06
C GLY A 8 -3.80 -15.88 5.27
N ASP A 9 -4.25 -16.03 4.02
CA ASP A 9 -3.94 -17.13 3.10
C ASP A 9 -4.23 -16.69 1.64
N GLY A 10 -3.69 -17.35 0.62
CA GLY A 10 -4.02 -17.07 -0.78
C GLY A 10 -3.56 -15.69 -1.29
N ALA A 11 -2.50 -15.11 -0.70
CA ALA A 11 -1.92 -13.86 -1.19
C ALA A 11 -1.27 -14.01 -2.58
N ASP A 12 -0.83 -15.21 -2.91
CA ASP A 12 -0.25 -15.55 -4.21
C ASP A 12 -1.31 -15.55 -5.32
N ASP A 13 -2.60 -15.70 -4.96
CA ASP A 13 -3.75 -15.67 -5.87
C ASP A 13 -4.36 -14.25 -5.98
N TRP A 14 -3.62 -13.24 -5.52
CA TRP A 14 -4.11 -11.86 -5.49
C TRP A 14 -4.05 -11.19 -6.89
N PRO A 15 -5.18 -10.75 -7.46
CA PRO A 15 -5.26 -10.32 -8.86
C PRO A 15 -4.78 -8.87 -9.13
N SER A 16 -3.75 -8.38 -8.44
CA SER A 16 -3.14 -7.04 -8.60
C SER A 16 -3.89 -5.81 -8.06
N GLY A 17 -4.93 -5.95 -7.21
CA GLY A 17 -5.48 -4.85 -6.40
C GLY A 17 -5.85 -3.56 -7.17
N VAL A 18 -6.01 -2.45 -6.47
CA VAL A 18 -6.10 -1.12 -7.10
C VAL A 18 -4.70 -0.51 -7.29
N PRO A 19 -4.49 0.39 -8.27
CA PRO A 19 -3.19 1.04 -8.45
C PRO A 19 -2.71 1.74 -7.18
N ASN A 20 -1.41 1.67 -6.89
CA ASN A 20 -0.79 2.24 -5.69
C ASN A 20 -1.40 1.71 -4.38
N SER A 21 -1.68 0.40 -4.34
CA SER A 21 -2.04 -0.33 -3.12
C SER A 21 -0.94 -1.29 -2.68
N LEU A 22 -1.03 -1.74 -1.43
CA LEU A 22 -0.09 -2.68 -0.81
C LEU A 22 -0.84 -3.93 -0.33
N MET A 23 -0.26 -5.12 -0.54
CA MET A 23 -0.68 -6.36 0.10
C MET A 23 0.24 -6.69 1.28
N ILE A 24 -0.33 -7.00 2.45
CA ILE A 24 0.39 -7.52 3.62
C ILE A 24 -0.16 -8.90 4.00
N THR A 25 0.70 -9.90 4.06
CA THR A 25 0.34 -11.26 4.48
C THR A 25 0.56 -11.46 5.97
N LYS A 26 -0.28 -12.29 6.60
CA LYS A 26 -0.08 -12.71 7.99
C LYS A 26 0.99 -13.80 8.08
N PRO A 27 1.73 -13.87 9.21
CA PRO A 27 1.68 -12.94 10.33
C PRO A 27 2.43 -11.63 10.01
N PHE A 28 1.91 -10.51 10.52
CA PHE A 28 2.56 -9.21 10.43
C PHE A 28 2.66 -8.56 11.81
N VAL A 29 3.51 -7.55 11.90
CA VAL A 29 3.65 -6.68 13.07
C VAL A 29 3.07 -5.30 12.78
N MET A 30 2.56 -4.62 13.81
CA MET A 30 1.92 -3.30 13.68
C MET A 30 2.77 -2.26 12.92
N PRO A 31 4.10 -2.20 13.08
CA PRO A 31 4.94 -1.30 12.28
C PRO A 31 4.82 -1.47 10.77
N GLN A 32 4.53 -2.68 10.26
CA GLN A 32 4.39 -2.91 8.82
C GLN A 32 3.17 -2.18 8.24
N ILE A 33 2.06 -2.11 8.99
CA ILE A 33 0.87 -1.35 8.58
C ILE A 33 1.15 0.15 8.59
N ILE A 34 1.75 0.65 9.69
CA ILE A 34 2.00 2.08 9.87
C ILE A 34 2.95 2.60 8.78
N THR A 35 4.07 1.90 8.57
CA THR A 35 5.06 2.27 7.55
C THR A 35 4.48 2.16 6.14
N GLY A 36 3.73 1.08 5.85
CA GLY A 36 3.05 0.93 4.56
C GLY A 36 2.08 2.07 4.29
N LEU A 37 1.25 2.44 5.26
CA LEU A 37 0.26 3.51 5.11
C LEU A 37 0.93 4.88 4.93
N ALA A 38 1.94 5.18 5.75
CA ALA A 38 2.72 6.41 5.63
C ALA A 38 3.38 6.53 4.24
N THR A 39 3.92 5.42 3.72
CA THR A 39 4.51 5.37 2.38
C THR A 39 3.49 5.70 1.31
N LEU A 40 2.29 5.10 1.37
CA LEU A 40 1.22 5.37 0.40
C LEU A 40 0.75 6.83 0.46
N LEU A 41 0.53 7.37 1.66
CA LEU A 41 0.11 8.76 1.84
C LEU A 41 1.13 9.76 1.31
N ASN A 42 2.41 9.58 1.65
CA ASN A 42 3.47 10.49 1.21
C ASN A 42 3.68 10.42 -0.30
N THR A 43 3.59 9.22 -0.88
CA THR A 43 3.69 9.00 -2.32
C THR A 43 2.54 9.66 -3.09
N GLN A 44 1.30 9.60 -2.58
CA GLN A 44 0.18 10.32 -3.19
C GLN A 44 0.38 11.84 -3.13
N GLY A 45 0.97 12.37 -2.05
CA GLY A 45 1.36 13.78 -1.97
C GLY A 45 2.39 14.18 -3.05
N VAL A 46 3.33 13.28 -3.38
CA VAL A 46 4.33 13.50 -4.44
C VAL A 46 3.69 13.51 -5.84
N TYR A 47 2.78 12.56 -6.14
CA TYR A 47 2.09 12.53 -7.44
C TYR A 47 1.09 13.69 -7.66
N GLN A 48 0.70 14.39 -6.59
CA GLN A 48 -0.20 15.54 -6.66
C GLN A 48 0.52 16.84 -7.02
N LEU A 49 1.85 16.91 -6.86
CA LEU A 49 2.64 18.03 -7.35
C LEU A 49 2.78 17.87 -8.86
N PRO A 50 2.42 18.88 -9.70
CA PRO A 50 2.88 18.87 -11.07
C PRO A 50 4.41 18.82 -10.99
N ALA A 51 5.03 17.86 -11.69
CA ALA A 51 6.45 17.99 -11.98
C ALA A 51 6.60 19.36 -12.64
N SER A 52 7.20 20.30 -11.91
CA SER A 52 7.51 21.62 -12.43
C SER A 52 8.54 21.41 -13.53
N GLU A 53 8.03 21.40 -14.78
CA GLU A 53 8.68 21.47 -16.10
C GLU A 53 10.01 20.71 -16.31
#